data_AF-A0A2H0C697-F1
#
_entry.id   AF-A0A2H0C697-F1
#
_cell.length_a   1.000
_cell.length_b   1.000
_cell.length_c   1.000
_cell.angle_alpha   90.00
_cell.angle_beta   90.00
_cell.angle_gamma   90.00
#
_symmetry.space_group_name_H-M   'P 1'
#
loop_
_entity.id
_entity.type
_entity.pdbx_description
1 polymer ?
#
loop_
_entity_poly.entity_id
_entity_poly.type
_entity_poly.pdbx_seq_one_letter_code
_entity_poly.pdbx_strand_id
1 'polypeptide(L)'
;MDISVHFYDSVCYCAIRMTLYVTMFIAGLLTILLPCILPLIPIVLGVSIAGRSKWRPLLTILGMLVSFVGFTFLLLVTLRQFVEVADYMRIGTYYVLLLFGLGFLPKRTWLQMPGAAVGGLFFLEKGIPSVVVAVVLGVILMHIGGKIAARLQQFGSNVQSAAREELGQDSPWTAFIIGLTMGLVWVPCAGPALGFAFTLIREQPGLQAMAYLLAYGAGTAVPLLLIGYGGQAAVHSVRRLSRYSGHIKHVSGIILVFTALAFQFHWFRDIEIYLVNKTNFGNLGVDIETKLFGEDVSEPSSDSPSSMNGLPTLPKITRASEFVDLGPWHNSEPFTLESLKGKVVLVDFWTYSCINCIRTLPYIQGYWEKFQDAPFVLLGVHTPEFTFEKSERNVAEAIKRHGLTYPVAQDNDFGTWRAFSNRYWPAKYLIDVDGYIRYTHFGEGAYEETDLAIQSLLAEAGYDMESITPQQRPFAGATAQGRYGDQTPETYLGSRSFPALGNGKGLPTDEVVTYEEPDTLQLHKYYLVGEWQLSDEERQVLQSDEGEIHMKFLGGEINLVLGLEEGADSVEVDVIVDGEKQKSFTVTADDLYSLWKGEYGEHTITLKFSGSGVAGYAFTFGQ
;
A
#
# COMPACT_ATOMS: atom_id res chain seq x y z
N MET A 1 31.84 -6.92 -25.56
CA MET A 1 31.31 -7.91 -24.60
C MET A 1 30.03 -7.32 -24.00
N ASP A 2 29.10 -6.88 -24.87
CA ASP A 2 28.08 -5.87 -24.54
C ASP A 2 26.65 -6.41 -24.58
N ILE A 3 26.49 -7.73 -24.67
CA ILE A 3 25.16 -8.37 -24.79
C ILE A 3 24.71 -8.94 -23.44
N SER A 4 25.63 -9.21 -22.52
CA SER A 4 25.34 -9.81 -21.21
C SER A 4 24.90 -8.81 -20.13
N VAL A 5 25.32 -7.54 -20.21
CA VAL A 5 24.99 -6.50 -19.22
C VAL A 5 23.55 -5.96 -19.41
N HIS A 6 23.10 -5.79 -20.66
CA HIS A 6 21.70 -5.47 -20.95
C HIS A 6 20.72 -6.58 -20.55
N PHE A 7 21.19 -7.83 -20.46
CA PHE A 7 20.36 -8.97 -20.07
C PHE A 7 20.07 -8.96 -18.57
N TYR A 8 21.05 -8.60 -17.72
CA TYR A 8 20.88 -8.62 -16.26
C TYR A 8 20.11 -7.42 -15.69
N ASP A 9 20.36 -6.19 -16.20
CA ASP A 9 19.53 -5.01 -15.86
C ASP A 9 18.08 -5.19 -16.34
N SER A 10 17.89 -5.85 -17.49
CA SER A 10 16.56 -6.27 -17.91
C SER A 10 15.99 -7.31 -16.97
N VAL A 11 16.76 -8.28 -16.45
CA VAL A 11 16.24 -9.38 -15.63
C VAL A 11 15.79 -8.93 -14.23
N CYS A 12 16.44 -7.97 -13.57
CA CYS A 12 16.03 -7.52 -12.22
C CYS A 12 14.84 -6.53 -12.27
N TYR A 13 14.87 -5.58 -13.23
CA TYR A 13 13.71 -4.73 -13.53
C TYR A 13 12.54 -5.55 -14.11
N CYS A 14 12.85 -6.58 -14.90
CA CYS A 14 11.87 -7.57 -15.35
C CYS A 14 11.40 -8.41 -14.19
N ALA A 15 12.21 -8.80 -13.21
CA ALA A 15 11.75 -9.61 -12.08
C ALA A 15 10.71 -8.87 -11.25
N ILE A 16 10.95 -7.62 -10.86
CA ILE A 16 9.98 -6.81 -10.10
C ILE A 16 8.74 -6.48 -10.94
N ARG A 17 8.93 -6.09 -12.21
CA ARG A 17 7.80 -5.88 -13.13
C ARG A 17 7.03 -7.17 -13.37
N MET A 18 7.72 -8.30 -13.49
CA MET A 18 7.16 -9.62 -13.70
C MET A 18 6.39 -10.05 -12.46
N THR A 19 6.87 -9.77 -11.25
CA THR A 19 6.10 -9.97 -10.01
C THR A 19 4.80 -9.17 -10.06
N LEU A 20 4.83 -7.90 -10.44
CA LEU A 20 3.61 -7.10 -10.53
C LEU A 20 2.68 -7.57 -11.68
N TYR A 21 3.23 -7.99 -12.82
CA TYR A 21 2.48 -8.61 -13.92
C TYR A 21 1.85 -9.95 -13.51
N VAL A 22 2.57 -10.78 -12.74
CA VAL A 22 2.12 -12.07 -12.23
C VAL A 22 1.03 -11.85 -11.18
N THR A 23 1.20 -10.92 -10.25
CA THR A 23 0.17 -10.54 -9.27
C THR A 23 -1.08 -10.03 -9.96
N MET A 24 -0.95 -9.16 -10.98
CA MET A 24 -2.08 -8.69 -11.79
C MET A 24 -2.76 -9.83 -12.55
N PHE A 25 -1.98 -10.74 -13.12
CA PHE A 25 -2.50 -11.90 -13.83
C PHE A 25 -3.25 -12.86 -12.89
N ILE A 26 -2.70 -13.13 -11.71
CA ILE A 26 -3.32 -13.96 -10.67
C ILE A 26 -4.59 -13.29 -10.14
N ALA A 27 -4.56 -11.99 -9.87
CA ALA A 27 -5.75 -11.23 -9.47
C ALA A 27 -6.85 -11.33 -10.54
N GLY A 28 -6.48 -11.20 -11.82
CA GLY A 28 -7.38 -11.42 -12.96
C GLY A 28 -7.95 -12.85 -13.00
N LEU A 29 -7.12 -13.86 -12.74
CA LEU A 29 -7.55 -15.26 -12.72
C LEU A 29 -8.53 -15.54 -11.56
N LEU A 30 -8.27 -14.98 -10.38
CA LEU A 30 -9.12 -15.10 -9.20
C LEU A 30 -10.41 -14.30 -9.30
N THR A 31 -10.46 -13.30 -10.19
CA THR A 31 -11.64 -12.46 -10.42
C THR A 31 -12.87 -13.32 -10.75
N ILE A 32 -12.73 -14.48 -11.42
CA ILE A 32 -13.87 -15.36 -11.73
C ILE A 32 -14.58 -15.95 -10.51
N LEU A 33 -13.88 -16.02 -9.37
CA LEU A 33 -14.43 -16.48 -8.09
C LEU A 33 -15.33 -15.42 -7.45
N LEU A 34 -15.33 -14.19 -7.99
CA LEU A 34 -16.19 -13.14 -7.47
C LEU A 34 -17.66 -13.51 -7.68
N PRO A 35 -18.49 -13.38 -6.63
CA PRO A 35 -19.89 -13.80 -6.62
C PRO A 35 -20.77 -13.06 -7.65
N CYS A 36 -20.29 -11.92 -8.18
CA CYS A 36 -20.93 -11.13 -9.23
C CYS A 36 -20.73 -11.68 -10.66
N ILE A 37 -19.73 -12.54 -10.89
CA ILE A 37 -19.41 -13.08 -12.23
C ILE A 37 -20.09 -14.42 -12.48
N LEU A 38 -20.18 -15.27 -11.45
CA LEU A 38 -20.85 -16.58 -11.52
C LEU A 38 -22.24 -16.54 -12.19
N PRO A 39 -23.10 -15.54 -11.93
CA PRO A 39 -24.43 -15.42 -12.54
C PRO A 39 -24.42 -15.13 -14.05
N LEU A 40 -23.32 -14.56 -14.57
CA LEU A 40 -23.16 -14.18 -15.99
C LEU A 40 -22.57 -15.29 -16.86
N ILE A 41 -21.91 -16.28 -16.24
CA ILE A 41 -21.33 -17.44 -16.93
C ILE A 41 -22.33 -18.12 -17.89
N PRO A 42 -23.60 -18.37 -17.53
CA PRO A 42 -24.58 -18.98 -18.42
C PRO A 42 -24.88 -18.15 -19.69
N ILE A 43 -24.80 -16.82 -19.60
CA ILE A 43 -25.04 -15.92 -20.73
C ILE A 43 -23.85 -15.97 -21.69
N VAL A 44 -22.63 -15.91 -21.16
CA VAL A 44 -21.38 -16.03 -21.94
C VAL A 44 -21.30 -17.39 -22.63
N LEU A 45 -21.69 -18.46 -21.93
CA LEU A 45 -21.84 -19.79 -22.50
C LEU A 45 -22.87 -19.79 -23.64
N GLY A 46 -24.05 -19.20 -23.44
CA GLY A 46 -25.09 -19.14 -24.46
C GLY A 46 -24.65 -18.43 -25.76
N VAL A 47 -23.88 -17.36 -25.65
CA VAL A 47 -23.30 -16.65 -26.80
C VAL A 47 -22.20 -17.49 -27.48
N SER A 48 -21.35 -18.14 -26.70
CA SER A 48 -20.23 -18.96 -27.20
C SER A 48 -20.70 -20.24 -27.90
N ILE A 49 -21.86 -20.78 -27.50
CA ILE A 49 -22.45 -22.02 -28.04
C ILE A 49 -23.26 -21.77 -29.33
N ALA A 50 -23.69 -20.54 -29.61
CA ALA A 50 -24.59 -20.23 -30.72
C ALA A 50 -23.98 -20.35 -32.14
N GLY A 51 -22.75 -20.88 -32.28
CA GLY A 51 -22.02 -20.96 -33.54
C GLY A 51 -21.13 -22.18 -33.70
N ARG A 52 -20.89 -22.62 -34.95
CA ARG A 52 -20.07 -23.80 -35.28
C ARG A 52 -18.55 -23.54 -35.35
N SER A 53 -18.10 -22.28 -35.32
CA SER A 53 -16.69 -21.94 -35.49
C SER A 53 -15.89 -22.07 -34.18
N LYS A 54 -14.72 -22.73 -34.27
CA LYS A 54 -13.77 -22.91 -33.15
C LYS A 54 -13.13 -21.59 -32.68
N TRP A 55 -13.16 -20.53 -33.48
CA TRP A 55 -12.52 -19.25 -33.16
C TRP A 55 -13.45 -18.25 -32.44
N ARG A 56 -14.75 -18.57 -32.36
CA ARG A 56 -15.75 -17.66 -31.77
C ARG A 56 -15.54 -17.34 -30.28
N PRO A 57 -15.26 -18.31 -29.40
CA PRO A 57 -15.01 -18.02 -27.98
C PRO A 57 -13.83 -17.06 -27.81
N LEU A 58 -12.75 -17.30 -28.57
CA LEU A 58 -11.55 -16.47 -28.56
C LEU A 58 -11.83 -15.03 -28.99
N LEU A 59 -12.58 -14.83 -30.08
CA LEU A 59 -12.91 -13.49 -30.58
C LEU A 59 -13.88 -12.73 -29.66
N THR A 60 -14.83 -13.44 -29.04
CA THR A 60 -15.72 -12.84 -28.03
C THR A 60 -14.92 -12.34 -26.82
N ILE A 61 -13.99 -13.16 -26.32
CA ILE A 61 -13.17 -12.81 -25.17
C ILE A 61 -12.16 -11.72 -25.51
N LEU A 62 -11.61 -11.72 -26.73
CA LEU A 62 -10.74 -10.65 -27.21
C LEU A 62 -11.48 -9.30 -27.27
N GLY A 63 -12.70 -9.27 -27.80
CA GLY A 63 -13.53 -8.05 -27.80
C GLY A 63 -13.84 -7.55 -26.40
N MET A 64 -14.16 -8.47 -25.49
CA MET A 64 -14.39 -8.15 -24.08
C MET A 64 -13.13 -7.56 -23.41
N LEU A 65 -11.96 -8.16 -23.63
CA LEU A 65 -10.69 -7.70 -23.08
C LEU A 65 -10.35 -6.28 -23.56
N VAL A 66 -10.49 -6.02 -24.87
CA VAL A 66 -10.23 -4.69 -25.45
C VAL A 66 -11.15 -3.63 -24.82
N SER A 67 -12.44 -3.91 -24.71
CA SER A 67 -13.38 -2.96 -24.10
C SER A 67 -13.12 -2.76 -22.61
N PHE A 68 -12.79 -3.83 -21.89
CA PHE A 68 -12.56 -3.80 -20.45
C PHE A 68 -11.30 -2.97 -20.13
N VAL A 69 -10.19 -3.25 -20.81
CA VAL A 69 -8.91 -2.53 -20.61
C VAL A 69 -9.05 -1.07 -21.03
N GLY A 70 -9.69 -0.79 -22.18
CA GLY A 70 -9.89 0.58 -22.64
C GLY A 70 -10.73 1.42 -21.67
N PHE A 71 -11.85 0.87 -21.19
CA PHE A 71 -12.72 1.59 -20.25
C PHE A 71 -12.07 1.75 -18.87
N THR A 72 -11.42 0.71 -18.34
CA THR A 72 -10.74 0.79 -17.03
C THR A 72 -9.57 1.76 -17.06
N PHE A 73 -8.83 1.84 -18.17
CA PHE A 73 -7.79 2.84 -18.38
C PHE A 73 -8.37 4.27 -18.42
N LEU A 74 -9.46 4.49 -19.16
CA LEU A 74 -10.16 5.78 -19.19
C LEU A 74 -10.66 6.19 -17.80
N LEU A 75 -11.23 5.23 -17.06
CA LEU A 75 -11.68 5.44 -15.69
C LEU A 75 -10.52 5.80 -14.76
N LEU A 76 -9.39 5.11 -14.84
CA LEU A 76 -8.19 5.39 -14.06
C LEU A 76 -7.68 6.82 -14.31
N VAL A 77 -7.59 7.23 -15.58
CA VAL A 77 -7.17 8.59 -15.96
C VAL A 77 -8.13 9.64 -15.39
N THR A 78 -9.44 9.38 -15.45
CA THR A 78 -10.45 10.28 -14.91
C THR A 78 -10.37 10.39 -13.38
N LEU A 79 -10.19 9.26 -12.69
CA LEU A 79 -10.08 9.22 -11.22
C LEU A 79 -8.83 9.93 -10.69
N ARG A 80 -7.73 9.95 -11.46
CA ARG A 80 -6.53 10.72 -11.09
C ARG A 80 -6.78 12.23 -11.01
N GLN A 81 -7.76 12.75 -11.76
CA GLN A 81 -8.04 14.18 -11.81
C GLN A 81 -9.09 14.64 -10.78
N PHE A 82 -9.88 13.72 -10.21
CA PHE A 82 -10.99 14.05 -9.31
C PHE A 82 -11.07 13.05 -8.15
N VAL A 83 -10.26 13.26 -7.11
CA VAL A 83 -10.13 12.36 -5.95
C VAL A 83 -11.43 12.28 -5.14
N GLU A 84 -12.18 13.38 -5.00
CA GLU A 84 -13.47 13.42 -4.29
C GLU A 84 -14.60 12.62 -4.97
N VAL A 85 -14.45 12.25 -6.25
CA VAL A 85 -15.49 11.53 -7.01
C VAL A 85 -15.46 10.02 -6.74
N ALA A 86 -14.38 9.50 -6.15
CA ALA A 86 -14.19 8.07 -5.91
C ALA A 86 -15.26 7.48 -4.96
N ASP A 87 -15.63 8.21 -3.90
CA ASP A 87 -16.63 7.75 -2.93
C ASP A 87 -18.05 7.75 -3.51
N TYR A 88 -18.37 8.76 -4.34
CA TYR A 88 -19.65 8.81 -5.04
C TYR A 88 -19.80 7.71 -6.10
N MET A 89 -18.72 7.33 -6.79
CA MET A 89 -18.70 6.21 -7.74
C MET A 89 -18.95 4.85 -7.06
N ARG A 90 -18.43 4.67 -5.85
CA ARG A 90 -18.66 3.46 -5.05
C ARG A 90 -20.14 3.31 -4.71
N ILE A 91 -20.74 4.40 -4.22
CA ILE A 91 -22.18 4.51 -3.95
C ILE A 91 -23.02 4.22 -5.20
N GLY A 92 -22.66 4.85 -6.33
CA GLY A 92 -23.33 4.65 -7.62
C GLY A 92 -23.29 3.19 -8.10
N THR A 93 -22.17 2.50 -7.91
CA THR A 93 -22.01 1.10 -8.30
C THR A 93 -22.96 0.17 -7.53
N TYR A 94 -23.17 0.41 -6.23
CA TYR A 94 -24.13 -0.36 -5.42
C TYR A 94 -25.56 -0.22 -5.95
N TYR A 95 -25.99 1.01 -6.24
CA TYR A 95 -27.33 1.25 -6.78
C TYR A 95 -27.52 0.63 -8.17
N VAL A 96 -26.51 0.70 -9.04
CA VAL A 96 -26.57 0.08 -10.38
C VAL A 96 -26.68 -1.45 -10.27
N LEU A 97 -25.89 -2.10 -9.41
CA LEU A 97 -25.94 -3.55 -9.19
C LEU A 97 -27.27 -4.01 -8.58
N LEU A 98 -27.80 -3.26 -7.61
CA LEU A 98 -29.09 -3.53 -6.98
C LEU A 98 -30.24 -3.41 -7.99
N LEU A 99 -30.23 -2.36 -8.82
CA LEU A 99 -31.22 -2.17 -9.88
C LEU A 99 -31.14 -3.28 -10.94
N PHE A 100 -29.93 -3.72 -11.29
CA PHE A 100 -29.73 -4.83 -12.22
C PHE A 100 -30.25 -6.16 -11.64
N GLY A 101 -29.96 -6.46 -10.38
CA GLY A 101 -30.47 -7.64 -9.68
C GLY A 101 -32.01 -7.66 -9.59
N LEU A 102 -32.62 -6.52 -9.27
CA LEU A 102 -34.09 -6.38 -9.23
C LEU A 102 -34.76 -6.51 -10.62
N GLY A 103 -34.03 -6.21 -11.70
CA GLY A 103 -34.51 -6.37 -13.08
C GLY A 103 -34.60 -7.82 -13.54
N PHE A 104 -33.84 -8.74 -12.93
CA PHE A 104 -33.89 -10.17 -13.22
C PHE A 104 -34.99 -10.92 -12.45
N LEU A 105 -35.60 -10.28 -11.45
CA LEU A 105 -36.78 -10.81 -10.76
C LEU A 105 -38.04 -10.63 -11.62
N PRO A 106 -38.97 -11.61 -11.61
CA PRO A 106 -40.14 -11.57 -12.48
C PRO A 106 -41.02 -10.32 -12.22
N LYS A 107 -41.67 -9.86 -13.31
CA LYS A 107 -42.56 -8.70 -13.60
C LYS A 107 -43.59 -8.24 -12.52
N ARG A 108 -43.32 -8.34 -11.22
CA ARG A 108 -44.20 -7.81 -10.17
C ARG A 108 -43.62 -6.50 -9.65
N THR A 109 -43.92 -5.42 -10.38
CA THR A 109 -43.58 -4.01 -10.10
C THR A 109 -43.80 -3.56 -8.65
N TRP A 110 -44.64 -4.28 -7.88
CA TRP A 110 -44.95 -3.98 -6.50
C TRP A 110 -43.80 -4.27 -5.50
N LEU A 111 -42.85 -5.15 -5.82
CA LEU A 111 -41.69 -5.47 -4.96
C LEU A 111 -40.48 -4.53 -5.13
N GLN A 112 -40.54 -3.63 -6.12
CA GLN A 112 -39.42 -2.77 -6.51
C GLN A 112 -39.37 -1.46 -5.69
N MET A 113 -40.52 -0.90 -5.31
CA MET A 113 -40.60 0.34 -4.51
C MET A 113 -40.12 0.22 -3.05
N PRO A 114 -40.32 -0.92 -2.34
CA PRO A 114 -39.77 -1.09 -0.99
C PRO A 114 -38.24 -1.05 -0.93
N GLY A 115 -37.53 -1.49 -1.98
CA GLY A 115 -36.06 -1.54 -2.00
C GLY A 115 -35.40 -0.15 -1.94
N ALA A 116 -35.97 0.84 -2.64
CA ALA A 116 -35.50 2.23 -2.59
C ALA A 116 -35.83 2.91 -1.25
N ALA A 117 -36.98 2.58 -0.65
CA ALA A 117 -37.38 3.07 0.66
C ALA A 117 -36.52 2.47 1.79
N VAL A 118 -36.18 1.17 1.70
CA VAL A 118 -35.27 0.48 2.62
C VAL A 118 -33.84 1.01 2.49
N GLY A 119 -33.38 1.36 1.28
CA GLY A 119 -32.05 1.96 1.07
C GLY A 119 -31.87 3.34 1.71
N GLY A 120 -32.95 4.14 1.82
CA GLY A 120 -32.87 5.44 2.48
C GLY A 120 -32.90 5.38 4.01
N LEU A 121 -33.51 4.33 4.59
CA LEU A 121 -33.50 4.09 6.04
C LEU A 121 -32.07 3.92 6.61
N PHE A 122 -31.07 3.62 5.78
CA PHE A 122 -29.66 3.51 6.19
C PHE A 122 -28.98 4.86 6.47
N PHE A 123 -29.52 5.99 6.01
CA PHE A 123 -28.96 7.33 6.28
C PHE A 123 -29.49 7.95 7.58
N LEU A 124 -30.19 7.18 8.42
CA LEU A 124 -30.73 7.66 9.69
C LEU A 124 -29.63 8.22 10.61
N GLU A 125 -28.42 7.65 10.56
CA GLU A 125 -27.27 8.12 11.33
C GLU A 125 -26.73 9.49 10.87
N LYS A 126 -26.95 9.89 9.61
CA LYS A 126 -26.54 11.20 9.07
C LYS A 126 -27.63 12.26 9.09
N GLY A 127 -28.80 11.93 9.68
CA GLY A 127 -29.93 12.83 9.84
C GLY A 127 -31.06 12.64 8.83
N ILE A 128 -32.25 13.14 9.19
CA ILE A 128 -33.47 13.05 8.38
C ILE A 128 -33.32 13.66 6.96
N PRO A 129 -32.57 14.77 6.74
CA PRO A 129 -32.40 15.33 5.40
C PRO A 129 -31.70 14.38 4.43
N SER A 130 -30.65 13.67 4.87
CA SER A 130 -29.94 12.68 4.04
C SER A 130 -30.77 11.46 3.72
N VAL A 131 -31.64 11.03 4.65
CA VAL A 131 -32.62 9.96 4.41
C VAL A 131 -33.58 10.37 3.29
N VAL A 132 -34.16 11.57 3.38
CA VAL A 132 -35.09 12.08 2.37
C VAL A 132 -34.40 12.20 1.02
N VAL A 133 -33.19 12.75 0.97
CA VAL A 133 -32.42 12.87 -0.27
C VAL A 133 -32.07 11.49 -0.84
N ALA A 134 -31.65 10.52 -0.03
CA ALA A 134 -31.32 9.17 -0.49
C ALA A 134 -32.55 8.40 -0.99
N VAL A 135 -33.71 8.51 -0.32
CA VAL A 135 -34.96 7.92 -0.80
C VAL A 135 -35.40 8.58 -2.11
N VAL A 136 -35.40 9.91 -2.18
CA VAL A 136 -35.83 10.65 -3.38
C VAL A 136 -34.89 10.37 -4.54
N LEU A 137 -33.58 10.45 -4.32
CA LEU A 137 -32.56 10.13 -5.31
C LEU A 137 -32.61 8.65 -5.73
N GLY A 138 -32.83 7.72 -4.79
CA GLY A 138 -32.97 6.30 -5.06
C GLY A 138 -34.22 5.97 -5.89
N VAL A 139 -35.35 6.61 -5.60
CA VAL A 139 -36.58 6.50 -6.40
C VAL A 139 -36.39 7.14 -7.78
N ILE A 140 -35.74 8.30 -7.88
CA ILE A 140 -35.40 8.96 -9.14
C ILE A 140 -34.45 8.09 -9.97
N LEU A 141 -33.37 7.57 -9.39
CA LEU A 141 -32.42 6.64 -10.01
C LEU A 141 -33.07 5.31 -10.37
N MET A 142 -34.10 4.87 -9.67
CA MET A 142 -34.86 3.68 -10.05
C MET A 142 -35.77 3.94 -11.25
N HIS A 143 -36.38 5.13 -11.31
CA HIS A 143 -37.24 5.54 -12.44
C HIS A 143 -36.43 5.85 -13.70
N ILE A 144 -35.29 6.51 -13.54
CA ILE A 144 -34.35 6.85 -14.61
C ILE A 144 -33.50 5.63 -14.96
N GLY A 145 -32.95 4.93 -13.98
CA GLY A 145 -32.11 3.75 -14.13
C GLY A 145 -32.85 2.56 -14.74
N GLY A 146 -34.14 2.36 -14.45
CA GLY A 146 -34.96 1.38 -15.17
C GLY A 146 -35.08 1.73 -16.66
N LYS A 147 -35.23 3.01 -17.01
CA LYS A 147 -35.27 3.48 -18.41
C LYS A 147 -33.90 3.43 -19.09
N ILE A 148 -32.84 3.81 -18.38
CA ILE A 148 -31.46 3.77 -18.86
C ILE A 148 -31.00 2.32 -19.03
N ALA A 149 -31.22 1.45 -18.05
CA ALA A 149 -30.91 0.02 -18.16
C ALA A 149 -31.71 -0.63 -19.29
N ALA A 150 -33.02 -0.34 -19.41
CA ALA A 150 -33.81 -0.83 -20.54
C ALA A 150 -33.29 -0.29 -21.88
N ARG A 151 -32.89 0.99 -21.97
CA ARG A 151 -32.30 1.57 -23.20
C ARG A 151 -30.91 1.04 -23.50
N LEU A 152 -30.07 0.82 -22.51
CA LEU A 152 -28.72 0.27 -22.65
C LEU A 152 -28.79 -1.21 -23.05
N GLN A 153 -29.74 -1.95 -22.47
CA GLN A 153 -30.04 -3.33 -22.82
C GLN A 153 -30.66 -3.45 -24.22
N GLN A 154 -31.53 -2.51 -24.59
CA GLN A 154 -32.12 -2.42 -25.93
C GLN A 154 -31.10 -1.98 -26.99
N PHE A 155 -30.21 -1.04 -26.66
CA PHE A 155 -29.08 -0.66 -27.50
C PHE A 155 -28.13 -1.84 -27.69
N GLY A 156 -27.77 -2.54 -26.62
CA GLY A 156 -26.97 -3.76 -26.67
C GLY A 156 -27.63 -4.82 -27.54
N SER A 157 -28.94 -5.10 -27.37
CA SER A 157 -29.65 -6.06 -28.21
C SER A 157 -29.76 -5.63 -29.66
N ASN A 158 -29.94 -4.33 -29.94
CA ASN A 158 -30.05 -3.78 -31.29
C ASN A 158 -28.71 -3.82 -32.02
N VAL A 159 -27.60 -3.52 -31.33
CA VAL A 159 -26.24 -3.65 -31.87
C VAL A 159 -25.93 -5.13 -32.12
N GLN A 160 -26.32 -6.03 -31.20
CA GLN A 160 -26.13 -7.47 -31.37
C GLN A 160 -27.01 -8.06 -32.48
N SER A 161 -28.23 -7.56 -32.70
CA SER A 161 -29.11 -8.00 -33.78
C SER A 161 -28.65 -7.44 -35.13
N ALA A 162 -28.29 -6.16 -35.19
CA ALA A 162 -27.74 -5.53 -36.40
C ALA A 162 -26.43 -6.19 -36.84
N ALA A 163 -25.52 -6.47 -35.89
CA ALA A 163 -24.29 -7.21 -36.19
C ALA A 163 -24.56 -8.63 -36.71
N ARG A 164 -25.60 -9.32 -36.21
CA ARG A 164 -26.00 -10.65 -36.73
C ARG A 164 -26.63 -10.59 -38.12
N GLU A 165 -27.37 -9.53 -38.40
CA GLU A 165 -28.11 -9.32 -39.65
C GLU A 165 -27.19 -8.87 -40.80
N GLU A 166 -26.25 -7.95 -40.54
CA GLU A 166 -25.31 -7.45 -41.55
C GLU A 166 -24.08 -8.35 -41.76
N LEU A 167 -23.47 -8.86 -40.67
CA LEU A 167 -22.21 -9.63 -40.77
C LEU A 167 -22.46 -11.15 -40.82
N GLY A 168 -23.69 -11.60 -40.57
CA GLY A 168 -24.05 -13.01 -40.52
C GLY A 168 -23.76 -13.67 -39.16
N GLN A 169 -24.59 -14.64 -38.79
CA GLN A 169 -24.49 -15.35 -37.52
C GLN A 169 -23.14 -16.09 -37.38
N ASP A 170 -22.54 -16.54 -38.48
CA ASP A 170 -21.28 -17.28 -38.48
C ASP A 170 -19.99 -16.46 -38.56
N SER A 171 -20.10 -15.14 -38.71
CA SER A 171 -18.94 -14.28 -38.90
C SER A 171 -18.12 -14.07 -37.62
N PRO A 172 -16.77 -14.11 -37.71
CA PRO A 172 -15.87 -13.83 -36.59
C PRO A 172 -16.06 -12.43 -36.00
N TRP A 173 -16.42 -11.44 -36.82
CA TRP A 173 -16.62 -10.06 -36.40
C TRP A 173 -17.86 -9.88 -35.52
N THR A 174 -18.92 -10.66 -35.77
CA THR A 174 -20.12 -10.67 -34.94
C THR A 174 -19.79 -11.06 -33.50
N ALA A 175 -18.91 -12.05 -33.32
CA ALA A 175 -18.46 -12.48 -31.99
C ALA A 175 -17.63 -11.41 -31.27
N PHE A 176 -16.74 -10.72 -31.99
CA PHE A 176 -15.95 -9.63 -31.44
C PHE A 176 -16.80 -8.44 -30.97
N ILE A 177 -17.80 -8.03 -31.76
CA ILE A 177 -18.71 -6.94 -31.41
C ILE A 177 -19.57 -7.31 -30.18
N ILE A 178 -20.07 -8.54 -30.11
CA ILE A 178 -20.78 -9.02 -28.91
C ILE A 178 -19.86 -8.96 -27.69
N GLY A 179 -18.60 -9.39 -27.84
CA GLY A 179 -17.55 -9.28 -26.83
C GLY A 179 -17.34 -7.86 -26.32
N LEU A 180 -17.15 -6.89 -27.24
CA LEU A 180 -16.98 -5.47 -26.91
C LEU A 180 -18.14 -4.94 -26.06
N THR A 181 -19.39 -5.24 -26.44
CA THR A 181 -20.56 -4.78 -25.67
C THR A 181 -20.63 -5.40 -24.28
N MET A 182 -20.20 -6.65 -24.13
CA MET A 182 -20.23 -7.37 -22.85
C MET A 182 -19.13 -6.90 -21.88
N GLY A 183 -17.99 -6.47 -22.40
CA GLY A 183 -16.87 -5.96 -21.60
C GLY A 183 -17.24 -4.72 -20.78
N LEU A 184 -18.01 -3.78 -21.36
CA LEU A 184 -18.50 -2.59 -20.65
C LEU A 184 -19.42 -2.94 -19.47
N VAL A 185 -20.27 -3.95 -19.64
CA VAL A 185 -21.21 -4.41 -18.60
C VAL A 185 -20.47 -5.07 -17.43
N TRP A 186 -19.25 -5.55 -17.66
CA TRP A 186 -18.47 -6.27 -16.66
C TRP A 186 -17.77 -5.34 -15.65
N VAL A 187 -17.49 -4.09 -16.03
CA VAL A 187 -16.68 -3.18 -15.21
C VAL A 187 -17.27 -2.92 -13.81
N PRO A 188 -18.59 -2.65 -13.65
CA PRO A 188 -19.17 -2.41 -12.32
C PRO A 188 -19.10 -3.65 -11.40
N CYS A 189 -19.13 -4.85 -11.97
CA CYS A 189 -19.07 -6.10 -11.22
C CYS A 189 -17.64 -6.40 -10.71
N ALA A 190 -16.61 -5.94 -11.41
CA ALA A 190 -15.21 -6.13 -11.02
C ALA A 190 -14.71 -5.09 -9.99
N GLY A 191 -15.58 -4.17 -9.54
CA GLY A 191 -15.23 -3.00 -8.73
C GLY A 191 -14.27 -3.23 -7.55
N PRO A 192 -14.52 -4.20 -6.65
CA PRO A 192 -13.62 -4.45 -5.51
C PRO A 192 -12.21 -4.91 -5.93
N ALA A 193 -12.12 -5.84 -6.87
CA ALA A 193 -10.84 -6.32 -7.39
C ALA A 193 -10.11 -5.25 -8.22
N LEU A 194 -10.86 -4.47 -8.99
CA LEU A 194 -10.33 -3.33 -9.73
C LEU A 194 -9.84 -2.21 -8.80
N GLY A 195 -10.47 -2.00 -7.64
CA GLY A 195 -10.01 -1.03 -6.65
C GLY A 195 -8.62 -1.38 -6.10
N PHE A 196 -8.39 -2.66 -5.80
CA PHE A 196 -7.05 -3.15 -5.45
C PHE A 196 -6.05 -2.97 -6.60
N ALA A 197 -6.44 -3.35 -7.82
CA ALA A 197 -5.57 -3.17 -9.00
C ALA A 197 -5.22 -1.69 -9.24
N PHE A 198 -6.18 -0.78 -9.09
CA PHE A 198 -5.99 0.67 -9.23
C PHE A 198 -5.08 1.25 -8.15
N THR A 199 -5.16 0.72 -6.92
CA THR A 199 -4.23 1.10 -5.84
C THR A 199 -2.79 0.77 -6.23
N LEU A 200 -2.56 -0.44 -6.76
CA LEU A 200 -1.23 -0.90 -7.17
C LEU A 200 -0.67 -0.17 -8.40
N ILE A 201 -1.52 0.30 -9.32
CA ILE A 201 -1.08 1.00 -10.55
C ILE A 201 -1.23 2.53 -10.45
N ARG A 202 -1.63 3.06 -9.29
CA ARG A 202 -1.93 4.49 -9.10
C ARG A 202 -0.73 5.37 -9.45
N GLU A 203 0.47 4.90 -9.17
CA GLU A 203 1.72 5.64 -9.36
C GLU A 203 2.42 5.36 -10.69
N GLN A 204 1.90 4.43 -11.50
CA GLN A 204 2.54 4.00 -12.75
C GLN A 204 2.26 4.99 -13.91
N PRO A 205 3.21 5.24 -14.83
CA PRO A 205 2.98 6.08 -15.99
C PRO A 205 1.97 5.43 -16.97
N GLY A 206 1.22 6.24 -17.71
CA GLY A 206 0.01 5.79 -18.44
C GLY A 206 0.20 4.56 -19.35
N LEU A 207 1.30 4.49 -20.12
CA LEU A 207 1.60 3.32 -20.97
C LEU A 207 1.87 2.05 -20.15
N GLN A 208 2.48 2.17 -18.97
CA GLN A 208 2.76 1.03 -18.09
C GLN A 208 1.50 0.59 -17.35
N ALA A 209 0.67 1.54 -16.89
CA ALA A 209 -0.65 1.24 -16.32
C ALA A 209 -1.53 0.45 -17.31
N MET A 210 -1.53 0.83 -18.60
CA MET A 210 -2.23 0.07 -19.64
C MET A 210 -1.69 -1.35 -19.80
N ALA A 211 -0.36 -1.54 -19.72
CA ALA A 211 0.25 -2.86 -19.79
C ALA A 211 -0.13 -3.75 -18.59
N TYR A 212 -0.18 -3.21 -17.37
CA TYR A 212 -0.63 -3.96 -16.18
C TYR A 212 -2.12 -4.33 -16.27
N LEU A 213 -2.96 -3.43 -16.78
CA LEU A 213 -4.38 -3.72 -17.05
C LEU A 213 -4.55 -4.80 -18.13
N LEU A 214 -3.67 -4.85 -19.14
CA LEU A 214 -3.64 -5.94 -20.11
C LEU A 214 -3.30 -7.29 -19.47
N ALA A 215 -2.34 -7.33 -18.54
CA ALA A 215 -1.99 -8.56 -17.82
C ALA A 215 -3.12 -9.03 -16.90
N TYR A 216 -3.77 -8.09 -16.20
CA TYR A 216 -5.00 -8.37 -15.45
C TYR A 216 -6.10 -8.93 -16.37
N GLY A 217 -6.34 -8.27 -17.51
CA GLY A 217 -7.30 -8.71 -18.52
C GLY A 217 -6.98 -10.10 -19.08
N ALA A 218 -5.71 -10.39 -19.35
CA ALA A 218 -5.26 -11.72 -19.79
C ALA A 218 -5.52 -12.79 -18.73
N GLY A 219 -5.30 -12.47 -17.45
CA GLY A 219 -5.65 -13.33 -16.32
C GLY A 219 -7.14 -13.69 -16.30
N THR A 220 -8.03 -12.71 -16.48
CA THR A 220 -9.49 -12.94 -16.55
C THR A 220 -9.91 -13.76 -17.77
N ALA A 221 -9.19 -13.61 -18.89
CA ALA A 221 -9.51 -14.28 -20.15
C ALA A 221 -9.28 -15.80 -20.08
N VAL A 222 -8.30 -16.26 -19.30
CA VAL A 222 -7.93 -17.68 -19.23
C VAL A 222 -9.07 -18.57 -18.68
N PRO A 223 -9.66 -18.31 -17.51
CA PRO A 223 -10.81 -19.08 -17.03
C PRO A 223 -12.02 -19.00 -17.96
N LEU A 224 -12.24 -17.86 -18.61
CA LEU A 224 -13.37 -17.68 -19.53
C LEU A 224 -13.19 -18.47 -20.82
N LEU A 225 -11.96 -18.57 -21.34
CA LEU A 225 -11.64 -19.42 -22.49
C LEU A 225 -11.86 -20.88 -22.13
N LEU A 226 -11.40 -21.31 -20.95
CA LEU A 226 -11.60 -22.68 -20.46
C LEU A 226 -13.09 -23.02 -20.37
N ILE A 227 -13.92 -22.13 -19.82
CA ILE A 227 -15.36 -22.32 -19.72
C ILE A 227 -16.03 -22.24 -21.11
N GLY A 228 -15.59 -21.34 -21.99
CA GLY A 228 -16.14 -21.18 -23.33
C GLY A 228 -15.93 -22.43 -24.19
N TYR A 229 -14.69 -22.92 -24.27
CA TYR A 229 -14.35 -24.15 -25.00
C TYR A 229 -14.89 -25.41 -24.29
N GLY A 230 -14.80 -25.47 -22.96
CA GLY A 230 -15.37 -26.55 -22.16
C GLY A 230 -16.88 -26.65 -22.30
N GLY A 231 -17.57 -25.50 -22.39
CA GLY A 231 -19.01 -25.40 -22.62
C GLY A 231 -19.43 -25.88 -24.01
N GLN A 232 -18.67 -25.53 -25.06
CA GLN A 232 -18.90 -26.07 -26.40
C GLN A 232 -18.75 -27.60 -26.43
N ALA A 233 -17.75 -28.15 -25.74
CA ALA A 233 -17.55 -29.61 -25.64
C ALA A 233 -18.64 -30.30 -24.79
N ALA A 234 -18.99 -29.73 -23.64
CA ALA A 234 -19.96 -30.30 -22.71
C ALA A 234 -21.40 -30.27 -23.26
N VAL A 235 -21.78 -29.21 -23.98
CA VAL A 235 -23.13 -29.06 -24.55
C VAL A 235 -23.33 -29.93 -25.78
N HIS A 236 -22.27 -30.25 -26.53
CA HIS A 236 -22.33 -31.27 -27.57
C HIS A 236 -22.55 -32.69 -27.01
N SER A 237 -22.05 -33.00 -25.80
CA SER A 237 -22.24 -34.30 -25.15
C SER A 237 -23.53 -34.42 -24.32
N VAL A 238 -24.15 -33.32 -23.87
CA VAL A 238 -25.28 -33.38 -22.94
C VAL A 238 -26.46 -32.50 -23.38
N ARG A 239 -27.37 -33.07 -24.19
CA ARG A 239 -28.67 -32.46 -24.58
C ARG A 239 -29.64 -32.22 -23.40
N ARG A 240 -29.29 -32.68 -22.19
CA ARG A 240 -30.14 -32.57 -20.98
C ARG A 240 -30.04 -31.22 -20.26
N LEU A 241 -28.98 -30.45 -20.52
CA LEU A 241 -28.69 -29.21 -19.79
C LEU A 241 -29.58 -28.03 -20.24
N SER A 242 -30.03 -28.01 -21.49
CA SER A 242 -30.89 -26.94 -22.03
C SER A 242 -32.28 -26.86 -21.37
N ARG A 243 -32.75 -27.98 -20.77
CA ARG A 243 -34.06 -28.07 -20.10
C ARG A 243 -34.13 -27.29 -18.78
N TYR A 244 -32.98 -26.99 -18.15
CA TYR A 244 -32.90 -26.27 -16.88
C TYR A 244 -32.56 -24.78 -17.00
N SER A 245 -32.47 -24.23 -18.23
CA SER A 245 -32.09 -22.82 -18.45
C SER A 245 -32.99 -21.81 -17.74
N GLY A 246 -34.28 -22.12 -17.53
CA GLY A 246 -35.21 -21.29 -16.78
C GLY A 246 -34.91 -21.23 -15.28
N HIS A 247 -34.57 -22.35 -14.65
CA HIS A 247 -34.20 -22.41 -13.23
C HIS A 247 -32.84 -21.77 -12.97
N ILE A 248 -31.88 -21.94 -13.90
CA ILE A 248 -30.55 -21.33 -13.81
C ILE A 248 -30.66 -19.79 -13.74
N LYS A 249 -31.49 -19.17 -14.58
CA LYS A 249 -31.71 -17.71 -14.54
C LYS A 249 -32.30 -17.24 -13.21
N HIS A 250 -33.19 -18.02 -12.61
CA HIS A 250 -33.83 -17.67 -11.34
C HIS A 250 -32.86 -17.77 -10.16
N VAL A 251 -32.06 -18.85 -10.12
CA VAL A 251 -31.04 -19.06 -9.09
C VAL A 251 -29.94 -17.99 -9.19
N SER A 252 -29.49 -17.66 -10.40
CA SER A 252 -28.53 -16.57 -10.65
C SER A 252 -29.04 -15.21 -10.17
N GLY A 253 -30.32 -14.90 -10.38
CA GLY A 253 -30.94 -13.66 -9.89
C GLY A 253 -31.00 -13.58 -8.36
N ILE A 254 -31.35 -14.68 -7.68
CA ILE A 254 -31.36 -14.76 -6.21
C ILE A 254 -29.94 -14.57 -5.64
N ILE A 255 -28.93 -15.20 -6.26
CA ILE A 255 -27.52 -15.06 -5.86
C ILE A 255 -27.04 -13.61 -6.00
N LEU A 256 -27.40 -12.91 -7.07
CA LEU A 256 -27.04 -11.50 -7.25
C LEU A 256 -27.65 -10.60 -6.17
N VAL A 257 -28.93 -10.81 -5.84
CA VAL A 257 -29.61 -10.04 -4.79
C VAL A 257 -28.98 -10.32 -3.42
N PHE A 258 -28.70 -11.59 -3.11
CA PHE A 258 -28.02 -11.96 -1.86
C PHE A 258 -26.61 -11.35 -1.79
N THR A 259 -25.85 -11.40 -2.89
CA THR A 259 -24.51 -10.81 -2.96
C THR A 259 -24.56 -9.29 -2.76
N ALA A 260 -25.50 -8.59 -3.39
CA ALA A 260 -25.70 -7.15 -3.20
C ALA A 260 -26.03 -6.81 -1.74
N LEU A 261 -26.88 -7.61 -1.08
CA LEU A 261 -27.17 -7.44 0.35
C LEU A 261 -25.95 -7.74 1.23
N ALA A 262 -25.16 -8.76 0.90
CA ALA A 262 -23.95 -9.11 1.65
C ALA A 262 -22.85 -8.05 1.52
N PHE A 263 -22.74 -7.35 0.39
CA PHE A 263 -21.89 -6.16 0.27
C PHE A 263 -22.40 -5.01 1.15
N GLN A 264 -23.72 -4.84 1.24
CA GLN A 264 -24.36 -3.78 2.02
C GLN A 264 -24.18 -3.94 3.53
N PHE A 265 -24.26 -5.17 4.06
CA PHE A 265 -24.01 -5.46 5.47
C PHE A 265 -22.52 -5.56 5.83
N HIS A 266 -21.63 -5.17 4.91
CA HIS A 266 -20.18 -5.34 5.04
C HIS A 266 -19.73 -6.78 5.31
N TRP A 267 -20.58 -7.80 5.15
CA TRP A 267 -20.21 -9.19 5.44
C TRP A 267 -18.97 -9.65 4.68
N PHE A 268 -18.81 -9.26 3.42
CA PHE A 268 -17.60 -9.58 2.67
C PHE A 268 -16.35 -8.93 3.27
N ARG A 269 -16.45 -7.67 3.70
CA ARG A 269 -15.36 -6.93 4.33
C ARG A 269 -15.09 -7.46 5.74
N ASP A 270 -16.10 -7.81 6.51
CA ASP A 270 -15.96 -8.34 7.86
C ASP A 270 -15.40 -9.77 7.82
N ILE A 271 -15.78 -10.57 6.83
CA ILE A 271 -15.18 -11.88 6.57
C ILE A 271 -13.73 -11.71 6.09
N GLU A 272 -13.43 -10.73 5.24
CA GLU A 272 -12.08 -10.41 4.81
C GLU A 272 -11.21 -9.93 5.98
N ILE A 273 -11.69 -9.02 6.82
CA ILE A 273 -11.02 -8.55 8.03
C ILE A 273 -10.88 -9.69 9.04
N TYR A 274 -11.90 -10.53 9.23
CA TYR A 274 -11.84 -11.70 10.10
C TYR A 274 -10.85 -12.74 9.57
N LEU A 275 -10.79 -12.97 8.26
CA LEU A 275 -9.81 -13.84 7.62
C LEU A 275 -8.41 -13.23 7.72
N VAL A 276 -8.21 -11.94 7.50
CA VAL A 276 -6.89 -11.29 7.62
C VAL A 276 -6.40 -11.27 9.08
N ASN A 277 -7.31 -11.07 10.05
CA ASN A 277 -6.98 -10.97 11.47
C ASN A 277 -6.83 -12.34 12.15
N LYS A 278 -7.47 -13.40 11.62
CA LYS A 278 -7.49 -14.74 12.23
C LYS A 278 -6.85 -15.85 11.40
N THR A 279 -6.67 -15.63 10.11
CA THR A 279 -5.84 -16.46 9.23
C THR A 279 -4.69 -15.62 8.70
N ASN A 280 -3.54 -16.22 8.52
CA ASN A 280 -2.33 -15.54 8.04
C ASN A 280 -2.47 -15.09 6.56
N PHE A 281 -3.67 -14.79 6.04
CA PHE A 281 -3.95 -14.48 4.63
C PHE A 281 -3.43 -13.11 4.20
N GLY A 282 -3.43 -12.13 5.11
CA GLY A 282 -2.75 -10.84 4.89
C GLY A 282 -1.23 -11.01 4.82
N ASN A 283 -0.69 -11.89 5.67
CA ASN A 283 0.68 -12.34 5.58
C ASN A 283 0.91 -13.29 4.42
N LEU A 284 -0.09 -13.97 3.85
CA LEU A 284 0.13 -14.97 2.81
C LEU A 284 0.69 -14.32 1.55
N GLY A 285 0.31 -13.08 1.22
CA GLY A 285 0.94 -12.34 0.13
C GLY A 285 2.41 -12.02 0.41
N VAL A 286 2.71 -11.49 1.61
CA VAL A 286 4.06 -11.12 2.06
C VAL A 286 4.95 -12.34 2.32
N ASP A 287 4.37 -13.45 2.80
CA ASP A 287 4.95 -14.73 3.20
C ASP A 287 5.13 -15.66 1.98
N ILE A 288 4.27 -15.53 0.97
CA ILE A 288 4.50 -16.08 -0.38
C ILE A 288 5.57 -15.25 -1.09
N GLU A 289 5.58 -13.91 -0.96
CA GLU A 289 6.63 -13.06 -1.55
C GLU A 289 7.99 -13.32 -0.89
N THR A 290 8.05 -13.50 0.44
CA THR A 290 9.27 -13.94 1.15
C THR A 290 9.62 -15.40 0.88
N LYS A 291 8.67 -16.32 0.70
CA LYS A 291 8.98 -17.73 0.33
C LYS A 291 9.26 -17.96 -1.16
N LEU A 292 8.78 -17.12 -2.07
CA LEU A 292 9.10 -17.21 -3.50
C LEU A 292 10.30 -16.36 -3.88
N PHE A 293 10.59 -15.26 -3.16
CA PHE A 293 11.64 -14.30 -3.54
C PHE A 293 12.47 -13.77 -2.36
N GLY A 294 12.09 -14.03 -1.10
CA GLY A 294 12.85 -13.63 0.08
C GLY A 294 13.93 -14.61 0.53
N GLU A 295 14.12 -15.71 -0.20
CA GLU A 295 15.20 -16.68 0.07
C GLU A 295 16.42 -16.51 -0.85
N ASP A 296 16.44 -15.50 -1.73
CA ASP A 296 17.58 -15.25 -2.66
C ASP A 296 18.28 -13.88 -2.49
N VAL A 297 18.01 -13.14 -1.42
CA VAL A 297 18.84 -11.98 -1.05
C VAL A 297 19.12 -12.00 0.44
N SER A 298 20.33 -12.47 0.79
CA SER A 298 20.97 -12.44 2.12
C SER A 298 20.93 -13.74 2.95
N GLU A 299 21.62 -14.77 2.48
CA GLU A 299 22.75 -15.33 3.25
C GLU A 299 23.90 -15.59 2.25
N PRO A 300 25.04 -14.88 2.32
CA PRO A 300 26.25 -15.47 1.79
C PRO A 300 26.56 -16.67 2.67
N SER A 301 26.37 -17.86 2.10
CA SER A 301 26.99 -19.07 2.60
C SER A 301 28.44 -18.77 2.95
N SER A 302 28.87 -19.30 4.09
CA SER A 302 30.19 -19.16 4.70
C SER A 302 31.36 -19.69 3.87
N ASP A 303 31.18 -19.88 2.56
CA ASP A 303 32.15 -20.34 1.59
C ASP A 303 32.11 -19.45 0.32
N SER A 304 32.54 -18.19 0.45
CA SER A 304 33.01 -17.39 -0.69
C SER A 304 34.49 -17.08 -0.52
N PRO A 305 35.30 -17.19 -1.61
CA PRO A 305 36.75 -17.14 -1.51
C PRO A 305 37.18 -15.76 -1.01
N SER A 306 37.82 -15.75 0.15
CA SER A 306 38.55 -14.59 0.65
C SER A 306 39.51 -14.10 -0.44
N SER A 307 39.30 -12.85 -0.86
CA SER A 307 40.27 -12.15 -1.71
C SER A 307 41.56 -11.93 -0.92
N MET A 308 42.67 -11.63 -1.61
CA MET A 308 44.05 -11.61 -1.08
C MET A 308 44.29 -10.80 0.22
N ASN A 309 43.33 -9.99 0.69
CA ASN A 309 43.45 -9.13 1.86
C ASN A 309 42.39 -9.40 2.96
N GLY A 310 41.59 -10.47 2.87
CA GLY A 310 40.59 -10.82 3.91
C GLY A 310 39.31 -9.95 3.91
N LEU A 311 39.16 -9.04 2.93
CA LEU A 311 37.97 -8.22 2.72
C LEU A 311 36.93 -8.92 1.82
N PRO A 312 35.62 -8.73 2.05
CA PRO A 312 34.56 -9.33 1.25
C PRO A 312 34.55 -8.78 -0.18
N THR A 313 34.30 -9.64 -1.16
CA THR A 313 34.08 -9.22 -2.56
C THR A 313 32.60 -8.89 -2.74
N LEU A 314 32.28 -7.66 -3.12
CA LEU A 314 30.88 -7.21 -3.26
C LEU A 314 30.38 -7.38 -4.70
N PRO A 315 29.14 -7.86 -4.93
CA PRO A 315 28.57 -7.95 -6.27
C PRO A 315 28.23 -6.56 -6.84
N LYS A 316 28.12 -6.42 -8.17
CA LYS A 316 27.49 -5.25 -8.81
C LYS A 316 25.98 -5.49 -8.87
N ILE A 317 25.20 -4.76 -8.07
CA ILE A 317 23.75 -4.96 -7.94
C ILE A 317 23.03 -4.25 -9.09
N THR A 318 23.18 -2.93 -9.16
CA THR A 318 22.57 -2.09 -10.20
C THR A 318 23.29 -0.75 -10.28
N ARG A 319 23.07 0.03 -11.35
CA ARG A 319 23.58 1.40 -11.42
C ARG A 319 22.74 2.30 -10.52
N ALA A 320 23.40 3.13 -9.71
CA ALA A 320 22.71 4.09 -8.87
C ALA A 320 21.99 5.15 -9.72
N SER A 321 20.75 5.45 -9.35
CA SER A 321 19.99 6.56 -9.92
C SER A 321 20.61 7.89 -9.50
N GLU A 322 20.47 8.91 -10.34
CA GLU A 322 20.88 10.27 -10.00
C GLU A 322 20.03 10.83 -8.84
N PHE A 323 20.59 11.76 -8.06
CA PHE A 323 19.85 12.48 -7.03
C PHE A 323 18.82 13.41 -7.67
N VAL A 324 17.59 13.37 -7.16
CA VAL A 324 16.44 14.09 -7.71
C VAL A 324 15.87 15.02 -6.64
N ASP A 325 15.74 16.30 -6.99
CA ASP A 325 15.07 17.34 -6.20
C ASP A 325 15.55 17.45 -4.74
N LEU A 326 16.84 17.20 -4.51
CA LEU A 326 17.45 17.36 -3.19
C LEU A 326 17.64 18.84 -2.83
N GLY A 327 17.13 19.22 -1.68
CA GLY A 327 17.33 20.53 -1.08
C GLY A 327 16.32 20.85 0.02
N PRO A 328 16.66 21.76 0.95
CA PRO A 328 17.95 22.44 1.09
C PRO A 328 19.09 21.51 1.54
N TRP A 329 20.32 21.96 1.34
CA TRP A 329 21.56 21.24 1.66
C TRP A 329 22.21 21.84 2.91
N HIS A 330 22.77 20.97 3.74
CA HIS A 330 23.44 21.29 4.99
C HIS A 330 24.84 20.67 4.98
N ASN A 331 25.81 21.33 5.61
CA ASN A 331 27.23 20.94 5.68
C ASN A 331 27.96 20.83 4.32
N SER A 332 27.31 21.09 3.19
CA SER A 332 27.94 21.13 1.87
C SER A 332 27.16 21.99 0.88
N GLU A 333 27.83 22.37 -0.21
CA GLU A 333 27.15 22.80 -1.43
C GLU A 333 26.47 21.60 -2.12
N PRO A 334 25.42 21.81 -2.93
CA PRO A 334 24.77 20.74 -3.69
C PRO A 334 25.73 20.03 -4.65
N PHE A 335 25.62 18.72 -4.75
CA PHE A 335 26.35 17.91 -5.72
C PHE A 335 25.48 16.81 -6.35
N THR A 336 25.90 16.33 -7.52
CA THR A 336 25.26 15.21 -8.23
C THR A 336 26.09 13.95 -8.10
N LEU A 337 25.47 12.80 -8.25
CA LEU A 337 26.16 11.51 -8.28
C LEU A 337 27.17 11.46 -9.44
N GLU A 338 26.86 12.07 -10.59
CA GLU A 338 27.82 12.19 -11.69
C GLU A 338 29.11 12.93 -11.28
N SER A 339 29.01 13.98 -10.47
CA SER A 339 30.19 14.72 -9.98
C SER A 339 31.06 13.92 -9.00
N LEU A 340 30.53 12.82 -8.45
CA LEU A 340 31.20 11.93 -7.51
C LEU A 340 31.89 10.73 -8.18
N LYS A 341 31.87 10.63 -9.51
CA LYS A 341 32.61 9.58 -10.24
C LYS A 341 34.07 9.52 -9.79
N GLY A 342 34.58 8.32 -9.56
CA GLY A 342 35.91 8.11 -9.01
C GLY A 342 35.98 8.07 -7.48
N LYS A 343 34.86 8.26 -6.77
CA LYS A 343 34.77 8.13 -5.31
C LYS A 343 33.79 7.02 -4.93
N VAL A 344 34.02 6.41 -3.77
CA VAL A 344 33.04 5.54 -3.11
C VAL A 344 32.01 6.42 -2.42
N VAL A 345 30.71 6.14 -2.59
CA VAL A 345 29.63 6.97 -2.02
C VAL A 345 28.73 6.13 -1.14
N LEU A 346 28.56 6.55 0.12
CA LEU A 346 27.54 6.00 1.02
C LEU A 346 26.36 6.96 1.08
N VAL A 347 25.18 6.50 0.68
CA VAL A 347 23.91 7.21 0.83
C VAL A 347 23.17 6.62 2.03
N ASP A 348 22.84 7.45 3.02
CA ASP A 348 22.09 7.08 4.22
C ASP A 348 20.75 7.82 4.26
N PHE A 349 19.65 7.09 4.10
CA PHE A 349 18.30 7.61 4.25
C PHE A 349 17.90 7.62 5.72
N TRP A 350 17.53 8.79 6.22
CA TRP A 350 17.18 8.97 7.63
C TRP A 350 16.10 10.05 7.81
N THR A 351 15.50 10.07 9.00
CA THR A 351 14.69 11.19 9.47
C THR A 351 14.96 11.41 10.97
N TYR A 352 14.84 12.64 11.46
CA TYR A 352 15.33 12.98 12.80
C TYR A 352 14.40 12.55 13.95
N SER A 353 13.12 12.28 13.72
CA SER A 353 12.23 11.76 14.77
C SER A 353 12.19 10.22 14.85
N CYS A 354 12.85 9.52 13.92
CA CYS A 354 12.90 8.06 13.92
C CYS A 354 13.97 7.53 14.90
N ILE A 355 13.55 6.74 15.89
CA ILE A 355 14.49 6.19 16.90
C ILE A 355 15.55 5.28 16.28
N ASN A 356 15.18 4.46 15.28
CA ASN A 356 16.10 3.55 14.60
C ASN A 356 17.19 4.34 13.84
N CYS A 357 16.80 5.47 13.23
CA CYS A 357 17.74 6.40 12.63
C CYS A 357 18.66 7.01 13.69
N ILE A 358 18.10 7.57 14.77
CA ILE A 358 18.90 8.20 15.84
C ILE A 358 19.94 7.23 16.42
N ARG A 359 19.58 5.98 16.67
CA ARG A 359 20.54 4.95 17.15
C ARG A 359 21.63 4.63 16.13
N THR A 360 21.33 4.80 14.84
CA THR A 360 22.27 4.57 13.74
C THR A 360 23.20 5.76 13.46
N LEU A 361 22.77 7.00 13.73
CA LEU A 361 23.54 8.22 13.44
C LEU A 361 25.00 8.21 13.95
N PRO A 362 25.30 7.75 15.20
CA PRO A 362 26.68 7.69 15.67
C PRO A 362 27.59 6.79 14.81
N TYR A 363 27.05 5.72 14.22
CA TYR A 363 27.80 4.83 13.33
C TYR A 363 28.10 5.49 11.99
N ILE A 364 27.12 6.20 11.44
CA ILE A 364 27.25 6.95 10.18
C ILE A 364 28.28 8.07 10.33
N GLN A 365 28.21 8.83 11.43
CA GLN A 365 29.20 9.84 11.78
C GLN A 365 30.59 9.20 11.96
N GLY A 366 30.68 8.03 12.59
CA GLY A 366 31.92 7.27 12.72
C GLY A 366 32.53 6.87 11.36
N TYR A 367 31.73 6.48 10.37
CA TYR A 367 32.23 6.21 9.01
C TYR A 367 32.75 7.48 8.35
N TRP A 368 32.05 8.60 8.51
CA TRP A 368 32.52 9.88 8.00
C TRP A 368 33.87 10.27 8.61
N GLU A 369 34.01 10.20 9.93
CA GLU A 369 35.26 10.53 10.61
C GLU A 369 36.43 9.62 10.18
N LYS A 370 36.15 8.34 9.96
CA LYS A 370 37.15 7.33 9.57
C LYS A 370 37.59 7.44 8.12
N PHE A 371 36.69 7.79 7.20
CA PHE A 371 36.93 7.68 5.75
C PHE A 371 36.93 9.02 5.00
N GLN A 372 36.59 10.16 5.62
CA GLN A 372 36.51 11.46 4.93
C GLN A 372 37.80 11.92 4.22
N ASP A 373 38.98 11.43 4.65
CA ASP A 373 40.27 11.73 4.02
C ASP A 373 40.58 10.81 2.82
N ALA A 374 39.80 9.75 2.64
CA ALA A 374 39.88 8.82 1.51
C ALA A 374 39.05 9.32 0.30
N PRO A 375 39.09 8.69 -0.89
CA PRO A 375 38.16 8.99 -1.98
C PRO A 375 36.75 8.45 -1.67
N PHE A 376 36.16 8.96 -0.59
CA PHE A 376 34.88 8.58 -0.02
C PHE A 376 33.99 9.81 0.15
N VAL A 377 32.68 9.65 -0.05
CA VAL A 377 31.68 10.67 0.24
C VAL A 377 30.52 10.01 0.97
N LEU A 378 30.07 10.64 2.05
CA LEU A 378 28.84 10.28 2.74
C LEU A 378 27.78 11.34 2.45
N LEU A 379 26.59 10.91 2.05
CA LEU A 379 25.42 11.78 1.90
C LEU A 379 24.30 11.25 2.79
N GLY A 380 23.93 12.01 3.81
CA GLY A 380 22.70 11.80 4.56
C GLY A 380 21.52 12.38 3.80
N VAL A 381 20.66 11.54 3.24
CA VAL A 381 19.41 11.97 2.62
C VAL A 381 18.33 12.00 3.69
N HIS A 382 17.97 13.20 4.13
CA HIS A 382 16.89 13.40 5.10
C HIS A 382 15.55 13.37 4.36
N THR A 383 14.86 12.23 4.42
CA THR A 383 13.51 12.07 3.84
C THR A 383 12.49 12.10 4.98
N PRO A 384 11.60 13.11 5.03
CA PRO A 384 10.68 13.28 6.16
C PRO A 384 9.60 12.20 6.20
N GLU A 385 9.30 11.69 7.38
CA GLU A 385 8.15 10.85 7.69
C GLU A 385 6.90 11.69 8.02
N PHE A 386 7.10 12.82 8.70
CA PHE A 386 6.04 13.75 9.10
C PHE A 386 6.22 15.14 8.48
N THR A 387 5.13 15.90 8.41
CA THR A 387 5.13 17.23 7.79
C THR A 387 6.09 18.22 8.48
N PHE A 388 6.21 18.17 9.82
CA PHE A 388 7.11 19.06 10.58
C PHE A 388 8.60 18.80 10.28
N GLU A 389 8.94 17.62 9.75
CA GLU A 389 10.30 17.23 9.39
C GLU A 389 10.78 17.86 8.08
N LYS A 390 9.88 18.47 7.30
CA LYS A 390 10.23 19.26 6.10
C LYS A 390 10.91 20.59 6.43
N SER A 391 10.73 21.09 7.65
CA SER A 391 11.28 22.36 8.11
C SER A 391 12.81 22.35 8.11
N GLU A 392 13.42 23.20 7.28
CA GLU A 392 14.88 23.36 7.22
C GLU A 392 15.48 23.70 8.59
N ARG A 393 14.80 24.55 9.36
CA ARG A 393 15.23 24.92 10.71
C ARG A 393 15.30 23.71 11.63
N ASN A 394 14.26 22.86 11.61
CA ASN A 394 14.19 21.70 12.50
C ASN A 394 15.27 20.67 12.12
N VAL A 395 15.48 20.43 10.82
CA VAL A 395 16.55 19.56 10.32
C VAL A 395 17.93 20.10 10.72
N ALA A 396 18.17 21.41 10.57
CA ALA A 396 19.43 22.03 10.98
C ALA A 396 19.69 21.94 12.50
N GLU A 397 18.64 22.05 13.33
CA GLU A 397 18.72 21.86 14.78
C GLU A 397 19.03 20.40 15.13
N ALA A 398 18.39 19.44 14.46
CA ALA A 398 18.66 18.01 14.64
C ALA A 398 20.10 17.63 14.24
N ILE A 399 20.59 18.13 13.09
CA ILE A 399 21.98 17.96 12.64
C ILE A 399 22.96 18.41 13.73
N LYS A 400 22.74 19.60 14.30
CA LYS A 400 23.58 20.12 15.39
C LYS A 400 23.47 19.27 16.66
N ARG A 401 22.26 18.88 17.04
CA ARG A 401 22.00 18.10 18.25
C ARG A 401 22.69 16.74 18.23
N HIS A 402 22.68 16.08 17.08
CA HIS A 402 23.30 14.76 16.88
C HIS A 402 24.77 14.84 16.44
N GLY A 403 25.33 16.05 16.32
CA GLY A 403 26.74 16.25 15.99
C GLY A 403 27.13 15.80 14.58
N LEU A 404 26.20 15.85 13.63
CA LEU A 404 26.43 15.37 12.27
C LEU A 404 27.25 16.39 11.47
N THR A 405 28.40 15.96 10.94
CA THR A 405 29.30 16.84 10.17
C THR A 405 29.37 16.51 8.68
N TYR A 406 28.85 15.35 8.28
CA TYR A 406 28.79 14.96 6.88
C TYR A 406 27.73 15.77 6.10
N PRO A 407 27.83 15.83 4.75
CA PRO A 407 26.80 16.40 3.89
C PRO A 407 25.41 15.82 4.14
N VAL A 408 24.42 16.68 4.35
CA VAL A 408 23.01 16.29 4.50
C VAL A 408 22.16 17.05 3.49
N ALA A 409 21.27 16.35 2.80
CA ALA A 409 20.34 16.96 1.85
C ALA A 409 18.91 16.54 2.19
N GLN A 410 17.98 17.49 2.16
CA GLN A 410 16.56 17.19 2.38
C GLN A 410 15.90 16.68 1.10
N ASP A 411 15.10 15.62 1.23
CA ASP A 411 14.30 15.02 0.16
C ASP A 411 12.80 15.19 0.47
N ASN A 412 12.38 16.44 0.65
CA ASN A 412 11.03 16.81 1.15
C ASN A 412 9.88 16.32 0.24
N ASP A 413 10.18 16.05 -1.04
CA ASP A 413 9.24 15.58 -2.06
C ASP A 413 9.46 14.10 -2.43
N PHE A 414 10.33 13.39 -1.70
CA PHE A 414 10.65 11.97 -1.90
C PHE A 414 11.18 11.65 -3.31
N GLY A 415 11.80 12.61 -3.99
CA GLY A 415 12.35 12.46 -5.34
C GLY A 415 13.46 11.42 -5.37
N THR A 416 14.44 11.58 -4.50
CA THR A 416 15.59 10.68 -4.40
C THR A 416 15.19 9.34 -3.76
N TRP A 417 14.34 9.36 -2.73
CA TRP A 417 13.74 8.17 -2.11
C TRP A 417 13.11 7.24 -3.15
N ARG A 418 12.26 7.79 -4.04
CA ARG A 418 11.64 7.03 -5.13
C ARG A 418 12.64 6.59 -6.19
N ALA A 419 13.61 7.43 -6.54
CA ALA A 419 14.65 7.09 -7.51
C ALA A 419 15.51 5.89 -7.07
N PHE A 420 15.71 5.74 -5.76
CA PHE A 420 16.40 4.60 -5.14
C PHE A 420 15.48 3.43 -4.79
N SER A 421 14.17 3.55 -5.08
CA SER A 421 13.14 2.57 -4.71
C SER A 421 13.16 2.19 -3.22
N ASN A 422 13.50 3.15 -2.35
CA ASN A 422 13.59 2.90 -0.91
C ASN A 422 12.20 2.74 -0.28
N ARG A 423 12.14 2.03 0.85
CA ARG A 423 10.90 1.77 1.62
C ARG A 423 11.08 1.86 3.14
N TYR A 424 12.30 2.09 3.63
CA TYR A 424 12.62 1.94 5.04
C TYR A 424 13.46 3.10 5.57
N TRP A 425 13.27 3.38 6.86
CA TRP A 425 14.15 4.22 7.67
C TRP A 425 14.78 3.38 8.80
N PRO A 426 16.11 3.45 9.01
CA PRO A 426 17.12 3.95 8.08
C PRO A 426 17.35 2.98 6.90
N ALA A 427 17.97 3.47 5.82
CA ALA A 427 18.41 2.63 4.71
C ALA A 427 19.75 3.11 4.15
N LYS A 428 20.62 2.18 3.75
CA LYS A 428 21.98 2.46 3.30
C LYS A 428 22.20 1.90 1.90
N TYR A 429 22.84 2.69 1.06
CA TYR A 429 23.26 2.29 -0.28
C TYR A 429 24.72 2.68 -0.48
N LEU A 430 25.57 1.69 -0.70
CA LEU A 430 26.98 1.90 -0.97
C LEU A 430 27.26 1.75 -2.47
N ILE A 431 27.87 2.78 -3.05
CA ILE A 431 28.09 2.97 -4.47
C ILE A 431 29.60 2.98 -4.75
N ASP A 432 30.05 2.24 -5.77
CA ASP A 432 31.45 2.23 -6.19
C ASP A 432 31.83 3.43 -7.07
N VAL A 433 33.12 3.51 -7.40
CA VAL A 433 33.71 4.58 -8.24
C VAL A 433 33.12 4.68 -9.65
N ASP A 434 32.49 3.62 -10.15
CA ASP A 434 31.83 3.54 -11.45
C ASP A 434 30.34 3.96 -11.39
N GLY A 435 29.81 4.19 -10.20
CA GLY A 435 28.39 4.53 -9.96
C GLY A 435 27.46 3.32 -9.84
N TYR A 436 27.98 2.12 -9.53
CA TYR A 436 27.16 0.94 -9.24
C TYR A 436 26.93 0.78 -7.74
N ILE A 437 25.69 0.48 -7.35
CA ILE A 437 25.35 0.01 -6.00
C ILE A 437 25.96 -1.38 -5.82
N ARG A 438 26.75 -1.54 -4.75
CA ARG A 438 27.47 -2.77 -4.40
C ARG A 438 27.01 -3.40 -3.09
N TYR A 439 26.36 -2.62 -2.25
CA TYR A 439 25.84 -3.06 -0.97
C TYR A 439 24.62 -2.22 -0.57
N THR A 440 23.63 -2.86 0.05
CA THR A 440 22.44 -2.22 0.59
C THR A 440 22.10 -2.80 1.95
N HIS A 441 21.65 -1.96 2.88
CA HIS A 441 21.15 -2.40 4.18
C HIS A 441 19.87 -1.64 4.54
N PHE A 442 18.84 -2.36 4.96
CA PHE A 442 17.56 -1.79 5.37
C PHE A 442 17.33 -2.03 6.86
N GLY A 443 16.96 -0.98 7.58
CA GLY A 443 16.78 -1.01 9.02
C GLY A 443 18.05 -0.68 9.81
N GLU A 444 17.94 -0.79 11.13
CA GLU A 444 19.03 -0.60 12.08
C GLU A 444 19.93 -1.83 12.14
N GLY A 445 21.25 -1.64 12.16
CA GLY A 445 22.23 -2.72 12.36
C GLY A 445 23.26 -2.84 11.23
N ALA A 446 23.82 -4.05 11.12
CA ALA A 446 24.86 -4.43 10.15
C ALA A 446 26.04 -3.44 10.06
N TYR A 447 26.42 -2.84 11.20
CA TYR A 447 27.41 -1.77 11.22
C TYR A 447 28.81 -2.25 10.82
N GLU A 448 29.25 -3.37 11.39
CA GLU A 448 30.55 -3.96 11.03
C GLU A 448 30.58 -4.41 9.56
N GLU A 449 29.47 -4.93 9.04
CA GLU A 449 29.35 -5.32 7.64
C GLU A 449 29.43 -4.09 6.72
N THR A 450 28.73 -3.01 7.06
CA THR A 450 28.79 -1.74 6.31
C THR A 450 30.20 -1.18 6.30
N ASP A 451 30.89 -1.17 7.44
CA ASP A 451 32.28 -0.74 7.55
C ASP A 451 33.21 -1.57 6.66
N LEU A 452 33.09 -2.91 6.70
CA LEU A 452 33.86 -3.81 5.83
C LEU A 452 33.55 -3.60 4.34
N ALA A 453 32.29 -3.33 4.00
CA ALA A 453 31.88 -3.05 2.63
C ALA A 453 32.52 -1.75 2.09
N ILE A 454 32.56 -0.69 2.90
CA ILE A 454 33.25 0.57 2.56
C ILE A 454 34.75 0.30 2.33
N GLN A 455 35.37 -0.43 3.25
CA GLN A 455 36.78 -0.83 3.15
C GLN A 455 37.07 -1.62 1.87
N SER A 456 36.21 -2.57 1.50
CA SER A 456 36.32 -3.35 0.27
C SER A 456 36.33 -2.47 -0.98
N LEU A 457 35.40 -1.51 -1.09
CA LEU A 457 35.33 -0.65 -2.27
C LEU A 457 36.47 0.35 -2.35
N LEU A 458 36.96 0.86 -1.20
CA LEU A 458 38.13 1.72 -1.17
C LEU A 458 39.40 0.95 -1.59
N ALA A 459 39.56 -0.29 -1.13
CA ALA A 459 40.66 -1.16 -1.55
C ALA A 459 40.57 -1.51 -3.05
N GLU A 460 39.36 -1.81 -3.57
CA GLU A 460 39.10 -2.04 -5.00
C GLU A 460 39.46 -0.80 -5.85
N ALA A 461 39.23 0.40 -5.30
CA ALA A 461 39.61 1.68 -5.91
C ALA A 461 41.12 1.99 -5.82
N GLY A 462 41.93 1.12 -5.20
CA GLY A 462 43.38 1.28 -5.07
C GLY A 462 43.82 2.22 -3.95
N TYR A 463 42.94 2.50 -2.98
CA TYR A 463 43.29 3.26 -1.78
C TYR A 463 44.13 2.41 -0.81
N ASP A 464 45.17 3.00 -0.23
CA ASP A 464 46.04 2.32 0.74
C ASP A 464 45.35 2.23 2.11
N MET A 465 44.88 1.03 2.44
CA MET A 465 44.16 0.77 3.68
C MET A 465 45.04 0.87 4.93
N GLU A 466 46.38 0.83 4.81
CA GLU A 466 47.29 1.01 5.95
C GLU A 466 47.30 2.46 6.46
N SER A 467 46.87 3.41 5.62
CA SER A 467 46.75 4.83 5.98
C SER A 467 45.55 5.13 6.88
N ILE A 468 44.57 4.22 6.96
CA ILE A 468 43.39 4.38 7.81
C ILE A 468 43.82 4.06 9.23
N THR A 469 43.92 5.09 10.06
CA THR A 469 44.28 4.92 11.47
C THR A 469 43.28 3.96 12.10
N PRO A 470 43.72 2.87 12.77
CA PRO A 470 42.83 2.03 13.54
C PRO A 470 42.38 2.82 14.76
N GLN A 471 41.39 3.70 14.59
CA GLN A 471 40.64 4.20 15.71
C GLN A 471 40.03 2.97 16.38
N GLN A 472 40.25 2.86 17.69
CA GLN A 472 39.63 1.83 18.53
C GLN A 472 38.19 1.70 18.09
N ARG A 473 37.76 0.48 17.71
CA ARG A 473 36.39 0.15 17.32
C ARG A 473 35.44 1.13 18.01
N PRO A 474 34.75 2.04 17.29
CA PRO A 474 33.84 2.97 17.96
C PRO A 474 32.71 2.24 18.72
N PHE A 475 32.63 0.92 18.52
CA PHE A 475 31.52 0.05 18.84
C PHE A 475 31.87 -1.02 19.88
N ALA A 476 32.87 -0.78 20.74
CA ALA A 476 33.07 -1.59 21.95
C ALA A 476 31.98 -1.29 22.99
N GLY A 477 30.73 -1.68 22.71
CA GLY A 477 29.63 -1.51 23.66
C GLY A 477 28.22 -1.78 23.15
N ALA A 478 27.99 -1.90 21.84
CA ALA A 478 26.64 -2.04 21.30
C ALA A 478 26.49 -3.33 20.51
N THR A 479 26.37 -4.45 21.24
CA THR A 479 25.73 -5.65 20.70
C THR A 479 24.22 -5.39 20.61
N ALA A 480 23.78 -4.59 19.65
CA ALA A 480 22.36 -4.54 19.26
C ALA A 480 22.09 -5.61 18.20
N GLN A 481 22.44 -6.86 18.49
CA GLN A 481 21.78 -8.00 17.84
C GLN A 481 20.44 -8.22 18.57
N GLY A 482 19.55 -7.24 18.45
CA GLY A 482 18.18 -7.40 18.90
C GLY A 482 17.45 -8.30 17.92
N ARG A 483 16.76 -9.34 18.41
CA ARG A 483 15.86 -10.15 17.58
C ARG A 483 14.72 -9.25 17.08
N TYR A 484 14.83 -8.73 15.87
CA TYR A 484 13.73 -8.08 15.18
C TYR A 484 12.58 -9.08 15.02
N GLY A 485 11.44 -8.83 15.67
CA GLY A 485 10.22 -9.64 15.48
C GLY A 485 9.32 -9.79 16.71
N ASP A 486 9.85 -9.70 17.92
CA ASP A 486 9.09 -10.00 19.15
C ASP A 486 8.62 -8.74 19.92
N GLN A 487 8.93 -7.53 19.45
CA GLN A 487 8.55 -6.28 20.12
C GLN A 487 7.29 -5.65 19.51
N THR A 488 6.72 -4.65 20.18
CA THR A 488 5.58 -3.90 19.63
C THR A 488 5.98 -3.17 18.36
N PRO A 489 5.21 -3.30 17.26
CA PRO A 489 5.44 -2.53 16.06
C PRO A 489 5.27 -1.02 16.31
N GLU A 490 5.94 -0.22 15.49
CA GLU A 490 5.69 1.23 15.46
C GLU A 490 4.20 1.51 15.28
N THR A 491 3.66 2.34 16.19
CA THR A 491 2.21 2.52 16.33
C THR A 491 1.87 3.99 16.14
N TYR A 492 1.33 4.30 14.95
CA TYR A 492 0.86 5.63 14.58
C TYR A 492 -0.44 6.02 15.28
N LEU A 493 -0.53 7.28 15.68
CA LEU A 493 -1.74 7.87 16.25
C LEU A 493 -2.66 8.42 15.15
N GLY A 494 -2.09 8.75 13.98
CA GLY A 494 -2.82 9.16 12.79
C GLY A 494 -3.72 8.08 12.17
N SER A 495 -4.33 8.42 11.02
CA SER A 495 -5.32 7.56 10.34
C SER A 495 -4.75 6.20 9.91
N ARG A 496 -3.44 6.14 9.63
CA ARG A 496 -2.70 4.95 9.18
C ARG A 496 -2.84 3.75 10.11
N SER A 497 -2.76 3.97 11.42
CA SER A 497 -2.85 2.91 12.43
C SER A 497 -4.09 3.04 13.32
N PHE A 498 -5.17 3.61 12.78
CA PHE A 498 -6.46 3.67 13.49
C PHE A 498 -6.94 2.31 14.05
N PRO A 499 -6.69 1.15 13.42
CA PRO A 499 -7.01 -0.15 14.04
C PRO A 499 -6.27 -0.47 15.35
N ALA A 500 -5.16 0.23 15.64
CA ALA A 500 -4.41 0.11 16.89
C ALA A 500 -5.02 0.94 18.04
N LEU A 501 -5.95 1.86 17.74
CA LEU A 501 -6.73 2.61 18.73
C LEU A 501 -7.79 1.69 19.35
N GLY A 502 -7.57 1.25 20.58
CA GLY A 502 -8.36 0.22 21.24
C GLY A 502 -9.77 0.65 21.64
N ASN A 503 -10.00 1.94 21.91
CA ASN A 503 -11.33 2.52 22.19
C ASN A 503 -11.87 3.37 21.03
N GLY A 504 -11.30 3.22 19.83
CA GLY A 504 -11.79 3.85 18.61
C GLY A 504 -13.15 3.26 18.18
N LYS A 505 -14.10 4.12 17.85
CA LYS A 505 -15.42 3.72 17.31
C LYS A 505 -15.56 4.24 15.89
N GLY A 506 -15.94 3.37 14.96
CA GLY A 506 -16.21 3.76 13.58
C GLY A 506 -14.95 3.96 12.73
N LEU A 507 -15.01 4.93 11.81
CA LEU A 507 -13.89 5.31 10.94
C LEU A 507 -13.14 6.50 11.56
N PRO A 508 -11.86 6.73 11.18
CA PRO A 508 -11.17 7.95 11.53
C PRO A 508 -12.00 9.18 11.12
N THR A 509 -12.11 10.16 12.01
CA THR A 509 -12.85 11.40 11.79
C THR A 509 -12.03 12.57 12.30
N ASP A 510 -12.11 13.69 11.59
CA ASP A 510 -11.54 14.98 11.94
C ASP A 510 -12.38 15.76 12.96
N GLU A 511 -13.52 15.21 13.40
CA GLU A 511 -14.31 15.80 14.49
C GLU A 511 -13.65 15.54 15.85
N VAL A 512 -13.91 16.42 16.82
CA VAL A 512 -13.48 16.22 18.20
C VAL A 512 -14.29 15.08 18.81
N VAL A 513 -13.60 14.07 19.33
CA VAL A 513 -14.20 12.89 19.96
C VAL A 513 -13.78 12.81 21.42
N THR A 514 -14.77 12.66 22.31
CA THR A 514 -14.53 12.37 23.72
C THR A 514 -14.28 10.87 23.91
N TYR A 515 -13.08 10.52 24.35
CA TYR A 515 -12.69 9.15 24.67
C TYR A 515 -12.77 8.88 26.18
N GLU A 516 -13.33 7.73 26.52
CA GLU A 516 -13.47 7.25 27.90
C GLU A 516 -12.35 6.27 28.26
N GLU A 517 -12.06 6.18 29.56
CA GLU A 517 -11.06 5.27 30.11
C GLU A 517 -11.42 3.80 29.80
N PRO A 518 -10.45 2.98 29.34
CA PRO A 518 -10.72 1.60 28.94
C PRO A 518 -10.85 0.65 30.14
N ASP A 519 -11.82 -0.28 30.09
CA ASP A 519 -11.94 -1.35 31.10
C ASP A 519 -10.76 -2.34 31.07
N THR A 520 -10.20 -2.59 29.88
CA THR A 520 -9.08 -3.53 29.67
C THR A 520 -8.16 -3.07 28.56
N LEU A 521 -6.84 -3.24 28.77
CA LEU A 521 -5.81 -2.92 27.80
C LEU A 521 -5.35 -4.18 27.05
N GLN A 522 -5.39 -4.13 25.72
CA GLN A 522 -4.86 -5.17 24.82
C GLN A 522 -3.41 -4.88 24.47
N LEU A 523 -2.59 -5.94 24.34
CA LEU A 523 -1.21 -5.81 23.92
C LEU A 523 -1.13 -5.21 22.49
N HIS A 524 -0.17 -4.33 22.27
CA HIS A 524 0.07 -3.59 21.02
C HIS A 524 -1.02 -2.59 20.65
N LYS A 525 -1.85 -2.16 21.61
CA LYS A 525 -2.87 -1.14 21.40
C LYS A 525 -2.70 0.03 22.33
N TYR A 526 -3.06 1.21 21.82
CA TYR A 526 -3.14 2.44 22.59
C TYR A 526 -4.60 2.88 22.74
N TYR A 527 -4.86 3.68 23.76
CA TYR A 527 -6.18 4.15 24.14
C TYR A 527 -6.07 5.61 24.55
N LEU A 528 -7.00 6.42 24.08
CA LEU A 528 -7.06 7.85 24.40
C LEU A 528 -8.08 8.09 25.51
N VAL A 529 -7.88 9.11 26.34
CA VAL A 529 -8.85 9.60 27.31
C VAL A 529 -8.88 11.12 27.25
N GLY A 530 -10.07 11.72 27.26
CA GLY A 530 -10.27 13.16 27.04
C GLY A 530 -10.82 13.49 25.66
N GLU A 531 -10.85 14.76 25.30
CA GLU A 531 -11.32 15.22 23.98
C GLU A 531 -10.15 15.25 23.00
N TRP A 532 -10.14 14.34 22.03
CA TRP A 532 -9.07 14.24 21.03
C TRP A 532 -9.64 14.45 19.63
N GLN A 533 -8.82 15.02 18.76
CA GLN A 533 -9.15 15.28 17.37
C GLN A 533 -8.05 14.77 16.46
N LEU A 534 -8.43 14.02 15.42
CA LEU A 534 -7.53 13.69 14.34
C LEU A 534 -7.40 14.91 13.44
N SER A 535 -6.44 15.80 13.75
CA SER A 535 -6.26 17.07 13.04
C SER A 535 -5.90 16.87 11.56
N ASP A 536 -5.17 15.79 11.27
CA ASP A 536 -4.79 15.38 9.91
C ASP A 536 -4.52 13.86 9.85
N GLU A 537 -4.02 13.35 8.71
CA GLU A 537 -3.72 11.92 8.56
C GLU A 537 -2.56 11.42 9.44
N GLU A 538 -1.73 12.32 9.99
CA GLU A 538 -0.49 12.02 10.68
C GLU A 538 -0.63 12.00 12.22
N ARG A 539 -1.49 12.85 12.81
CA ARG A 539 -1.50 13.11 14.27
C ARG A 539 -2.86 13.24 14.94
N GLN A 540 -2.89 12.89 16.23
CA GLN A 540 -4.01 13.12 17.14
C GLN A 540 -3.67 14.27 18.08
N VAL A 541 -4.57 15.25 18.21
CA VAL A 541 -4.38 16.45 19.01
C VAL A 541 -5.37 16.45 20.18
N LEU A 542 -4.85 16.68 21.39
CA LEU A 542 -5.66 16.85 22.59
C LEU A 542 -6.33 18.23 22.59
N GLN A 543 -7.66 18.28 22.66
CA GLN A 543 -8.44 19.51 22.66
C GLN A 543 -8.88 19.93 24.07
N SER A 544 -8.97 18.99 25.02
CA SER A 544 -9.28 19.29 26.43
C SER A 544 -8.05 19.71 27.24
N ASP A 545 -8.28 20.42 28.36
CA ASP A 545 -7.21 20.87 29.28
C ASP A 545 -6.47 19.71 29.96
N GLU A 546 -7.10 18.55 30.05
CA GLU A 546 -6.52 17.31 30.56
C GLU A 546 -6.82 16.17 29.59
N GLY A 547 -5.87 15.26 29.45
CA GLY A 547 -6.02 14.07 28.61
C GLY A 547 -5.02 13.00 28.99
N GLU A 548 -5.29 11.76 28.59
CA GLU A 548 -4.38 10.65 28.84
C GLU A 548 -4.22 9.76 27.61
N ILE A 549 -3.04 9.13 27.51
CA ILE A 549 -2.80 8.03 26.57
C ILE A 549 -2.35 6.81 27.37
N HIS A 550 -3.05 5.70 27.18
CA HIS A 550 -2.73 4.41 27.79
C HIS A 550 -2.27 3.45 26.72
N MET A 551 -1.25 2.65 27.00
CA MET A 551 -0.80 1.62 26.07
C MET A 551 -0.26 0.41 26.82
N LYS A 552 -0.61 -0.79 26.34
CA LYS A 552 0.07 -2.02 26.74
C LYS A 552 1.02 -2.45 25.63
N PHE A 553 2.31 -2.54 25.93
CA PHE A 553 3.36 -2.81 24.95
C PHE A 553 4.29 -3.93 25.42
N LEU A 554 5.04 -4.46 24.46
CA LEU A 554 6.13 -5.42 24.60
C LEU A 554 7.42 -4.77 24.09
N GLY A 555 8.41 -4.61 24.96
CA GLY A 555 9.69 -3.96 24.67
C GLY A 555 10.43 -3.55 25.94
N GLY A 556 11.70 -3.18 25.83
CA GLY A 556 12.51 -2.62 26.94
C GLY A 556 12.67 -1.10 26.88
N GLU A 557 12.29 -0.48 25.76
CA GLU A 557 12.30 0.97 25.57
C GLU A 557 11.04 1.41 24.83
N ILE A 558 10.47 2.56 25.23
CA ILE A 558 9.35 3.20 24.55
C ILE A 558 9.61 4.70 24.43
N ASN A 559 9.37 5.21 23.23
CA ASN A 559 9.48 6.62 22.88
C ASN A 559 8.19 7.05 22.16
N LEU A 560 7.88 8.35 22.19
CA LEU A 560 6.73 8.92 21.49
C LEU A 560 7.13 10.20 20.79
N VAL A 561 6.80 10.29 19.50
CA VAL A 561 6.89 11.52 18.73
C VAL A 561 5.71 12.42 19.13
N LEU A 562 6.04 13.53 19.79
CA LEU A 562 5.09 14.53 20.27
C LEU A 562 5.39 15.88 19.64
N GLY A 563 4.37 16.71 19.50
CA GLY A 563 4.46 18.07 19.02
C GLY A 563 3.39 18.94 19.65
N LEU A 564 3.28 20.17 19.14
CA LEU A 564 2.31 21.15 19.60
C LEU A 564 1.53 21.71 18.41
N GLU A 565 0.23 21.91 18.60
CA GLU A 565 -0.60 22.65 17.66
C GLU A 565 -0.24 24.15 17.68
N GLU A 566 -0.49 24.81 16.56
CA GLU A 566 -0.19 26.23 16.39
C GLU A 566 -0.97 27.07 17.42
N GLY A 567 -0.24 27.71 18.34
CA GLY A 567 -0.82 28.51 19.43
C GLY A 567 -0.75 27.87 20.82
N ALA A 568 -0.31 26.61 20.94
CA ALA A 568 0.04 26.01 22.23
C ALA A 568 1.49 26.34 22.60
N ASP A 569 1.71 26.86 23.81
CA ASP A 569 3.06 27.25 24.29
C ASP A 569 3.87 26.04 24.80
N SER A 570 3.26 25.23 25.67
CA SER A 570 3.88 24.05 26.26
C SER A 570 2.84 23.18 26.96
N VAL A 571 3.05 21.86 26.97
CA VAL A 571 2.18 20.89 27.68
C VAL A 571 3.03 20.02 28.61
N GLU A 572 2.62 19.91 29.87
CA GLU A 572 3.28 19.04 30.85
C GLU A 572 2.80 17.60 30.68
N VAL A 573 3.73 16.64 30.76
CA VAL A 573 3.46 15.21 30.58
C VAL A 573 4.04 14.44 31.76
N ASP A 574 3.18 13.70 32.46
CA ASP A 574 3.55 12.72 33.46
C ASP A 574 3.61 11.32 32.84
N VAL A 575 4.75 10.64 32.99
CA VAL A 575 4.97 9.28 32.51
C VAL A 575 4.84 8.30 33.67
N ILE A 576 3.86 7.40 33.59
CA ILE A 576 3.60 6.35 34.57
C ILE A 576 3.77 5.01 33.87
N VAL A 577 4.62 4.13 34.41
CA VAL A 577 4.84 2.78 33.87
C VAL A 577 4.55 1.78 34.97
N ASP A 578 3.72 0.77 34.66
CA ASP A 578 3.25 -0.27 35.57
C ASP A 578 2.68 0.28 36.89
N GLY A 579 2.01 1.44 36.81
CA GLY A 579 1.41 2.14 37.95
C GLY A 579 2.37 3.02 38.77
N GLU A 580 3.66 3.03 38.44
CA GLU A 580 4.66 3.87 39.10
C GLU A 580 5.05 5.07 38.24
N LYS A 581 4.99 6.28 38.82
CA LYS A 581 5.43 7.51 38.14
C LYS A 581 6.95 7.47 37.92
N GLN A 582 7.36 7.48 36.67
CA GLN A 582 8.76 7.39 36.25
C GLN A 582 9.40 8.78 36.17
N LYS A 583 8.75 9.69 35.43
CA LYS A 583 9.24 11.06 35.22
C LYS A 583 8.14 12.01 34.78
N SER A 584 8.47 13.30 34.77
CA SER A 584 7.66 14.37 34.17
C SER A 584 8.55 15.16 33.21
N PHE A 585 8.00 15.61 32.09
CA PHE A 585 8.68 16.51 31.17
C PHE A 585 7.69 17.43 30.49
N THR A 586 8.18 18.50 29.88
CA THR A 586 7.37 19.47 29.15
C THR A 586 7.60 19.31 27.66
N VAL A 587 6.53 19.21 26.89
CA VAL A 587 6.56 19.26 25.42
C VAL A 587 6.62 20.71 24.99
N THR A 588 7.65 21.08 24.23
CA THR A 588 7.87 22.45 23.74
C THR A 588 8.12 22.53 22.24
N ALA A 589 8.30 21.39 21.57
CA ALA A 589 8.59 21.30 20.14
C ALA A 589 8.21 19.92 19.59
N ASP A 590 8.01 19.84 18.27
CA ASP A 590 7.85 18.58 17.53
C ASP A 590 9.14 17.77 17.53
N ASP A 591 9.15 16.64 18.23
CA ASP A 591 10.34 15.82 18.43
C ASP A 591 10.04 14.40 18.93
N LEU A 592 11.07 13.56 18.95
CA LEU A 592 11.03 12.27 19.63
C LEU A 592 11.33 12.43 21.13
N TYR A 593 10.35 12.09 21.97
CA TYR A 593 10.51 12.10 23.42
C TYR A 593 10.70 10.68 23.93
N SER A 594 11.83 10.43 24.59
CA SER A 594 12.01 9.16 25.30
C SER A 594 11.09 9.12 26.51
N LEU A 595 10.27 8.08 26.63
CA LEU A 595 9.30 7.96 27.72
C LEU A 595 9.86 7.07 28.84
N TRP A 596 10.34 5.87 28.49
CA TRP A 596 10.84 4.91 29.47
C TRP A 596 11.87 3.94 28.87
N LYS A 597 12.77 3.44 29.72
CA LYS A 597 13.77 2.42 29.42
C LYS A 597 13.98 1.52 30.64
N GLY A 598 13.87 0.20 30.47
CA GLY A 598 14.00 -0.79 31.54
C GLY A 598 14.26 -2.20 31.02
N GLU A 599 13.76 -3.21 31.74
CA GLU A 599 13.88 -4.61 31.31
C GLU A 599 12.93 -4.92 30.15
N TYR A 600 13.32 -5.81 29.24
CA TYR A 600 12.47 -6.25 28.14
C TYR A 600 11.30 -7.09 28.67
N GLY A 601 10.07 -6.65 28.44
CA GLY A 601 8.89 -7.37 28.89
C GLY A 601 7.57 -6.78 28.41
N GLU A 602 6.46 -7.34 28.87
CA GLU A 602 5.15 -6.71 28.75
C GLU A 602 5.00 -5.63 29.82
N HIS A 603 4.74 -4.40 29.41
CA HIS A 603 4.57 -3.25 30.29
C HIS A 603 3.31 -2.46 29.91
N THR A 604 2.80 -1.72 30.89
CA THR A 604 1.71 -0.75 30.66
C THR A 604 2.23 0.65 30.93
N ILE A 605 1.98 1.58 30.00
CA ILE A 605 2.30 2.99 30.15
C ILE A 605 1.03 3.83 30.16
N THR A 606 1.00 4.83 31.03
CA THR A 606 0.00 5.90 31.06
C THR A 606 0.73 7.23 30.98
N LEU A 607 0.39 8.01 29.97
CA LEU A 607 0.83 9.39 29.80
C LEU A 607 -0.32 10.30 30.22
N LYS A 608 -0.09 11.18 31.20
CA LYS A 608 -1.08 12.20 31.59
C LYS A 608 -0.61 13.56 31.12
N PHE A 609 -1.47 14.23 30.35
CA PHE A 609 -1.20 15.54 29.76
C PHE A 609 -1.95 16.61 30.54
N SER A 610 -1.25 17.69 30.88
CA SER A 610 -1.83 18.89 31.51
C SER A 610 -1.64 20.09 30.57
N GLY A 611 -2.68 20.36 29.79
CA GLY A 611 -2.74 21.37 28.74
C GLY A 611 -3.28 20.83 27.42
N SER A 612 -4.08 21.63 26.73
CA SER A 612 -4.56 21.33 25.38
C SER A 612 -3.50 21.63 24.31
N GLY A 613 -3.69 21.08 23.11
CA GLY A 613 -2.86 21.35 21.93
C GLY A 613 -1.65 20.45 21.76
N VAL A 614 -1.45 19.44 22.63
CA VAL A 614 -0.41 18.43 22.40
C VAL A 614 -0.82 17.51 21.25
N ALA A 615 0.09 17.33 20.29
CA ALA A 615 -0.08 16.46 19.14
C ALA A 615 0.76 15.18 19.31
N GLY A 616 0.13 14.01 19.22
CA GLY A 616 0.82 12.72 19.22
C GLY A 616 0.86 12.11 17.81
N TYR A 617 2.02 11.61 17.41
CA TYR A 617 2.27 11.09 16.06
C TYR A 617 2.55 9.57 16.04
N ALA A 618 3.57 9.16 16.80
CA ALA A 618 4.49 8.03 16.58
C ALA A 618 4.92 7.31 17.88
N PHE A 619 4.33 6.19 18.31
CA PHE A 619 5.00 5.35 19.32
C PHE A 619 6.07 4.48 18.68
N THR A 620 7.28 4.52 19.22
CA THR A 620 8.41 3.70 18.78
C THR A 620 9.04 2.93 19.95
N PHE A 621 9.67 1.79 19.64
CA PHE A 621 10.08 0.81 20.64
C PHE A 621 11.54 0.38 20.47
N GLY A 622 12.14 -0.10 21.55
CA GLY A 622 13.46 -0.73 21.57
C GLY A 622 13.53 -1.90 22.55
N GLN A 623 14.65 -2.61 22.52
CA GLN A 623 14.91 -3.77 23.37
C GLN A 623 15.58 -3.42 24.69
#